data_AF-A0A4U0S0C5-F1
#
_entry.id   AF-A0A4U0S0C5-F1
#
_cell.length_a   1.000
_cell.length_b   1.000
_cell.length_c   1.000
_cell.angle_alpha   90.00
_cell.angle_beta   90.00
_cell.angle_gamma   90.00
#
_symmetry.space_group_name_H-M   'P 1'
#
loop_
_entity.id
_entity.type
_entity.pdbx_description
1 polymer ?
#
loop_
_entity_poly.entity_id
_entity_poly.type
_entity_poly.pdbx_seq_one_letter_code
_entity_poly.pdbx_strand_id
1 'polypeptide(L)'
;MGILHAIRMQKLVADARRAHAQGDDTFEASIDIDPRGMARVRNPMKKIRKEIDLVVRSVEAVGWDCVGVGQFMYSINMEFSPGE
;
A
#
# COMPACT_ATOMS: atom_id res chain seq x y z
N MET A 1 -13.24 -1.70 8.48
CA MET A 1 -12.03 -0.85 8.54
C MET A 1 -12.01 -0.21 9.92
N GLY A 2 -10.99 -0.49 10.74
CA GLY A 2 -10.88 0.06 12.11
C GLY A 2 -9.91 1.23 12.20
N ILE A 3 -9.91 1.96 13.30
CA ILE A 3 -9.08 3.17 13.54
C ILE A 3 -7.59 2.92 13.26
N LEU A 4 -7.05 1.76 13.64
CA LEU A 4 -5.65 1.40 13.40
C LEU A 4 -5.29 1.35 11.91
N HIS A 5 -6.23 0.90 11.07
CA HIS A 5 -6.03 0.83 9.62
C HIS A 5 -6.03 2.24 9.00
N ALA A 6 -6.91 3.13 9.47
CA ALA A 6 -6.92 4.53 8.99
C ALA A 6 -5.63 5.28 9.34
N ILE A 7 -5.09 5.09 10.55
CA ILE A 7 -3.82 5.70 10.97
C ILE A 7 -2.65 5.20 10.11
N ARG A 8 -2.60 3.90 9.81
CA ARG A 8 -1.57 3.34 8.92
C ARG A 8 -1.64 3.96 7.52
N MET A 9 -2.84 4.12 6.96
CA MET A 9 -3.04 4.77 5.67
C MET A 9 -2.64 6.25 5.67
N GLN A 10 -3.01 7.00 6.72
CA GLN A 10 -2.63 8.40 6.84
C GLN A 10 -1.11 8.59 6.90
N LYS A 11 -0.42 7.74 7.66
CA LYS A 11 1.04 7.75 7.71
C LYS A 11 1.64 7.44 6.34
N LEU A 12 1.17 6.37 5.68
CA LEU A 12 1.64 5.98 4.35
C LEU A 12 1.54 7.14 3.34
N VAL A 13 0.39 7.82 3.30
CA VAL A 13 0.17 8.96 2.41
C VAL A 13 1.06 10.15 2.78
N ALA A 14 1.30 10.40 4.06
CA ALA A 14 2.20 11.45 4.50
C ALA A 14 3.66 11.17 4.11
N ASP A 15 4.10 9.92 4.24
CA ASP A 15 5.43 9.46 3.85
C ASP A 15 5.59 9.56 2.32
N ALA A 16 4.61 9.11 1.54
CA ALA A 16 4.59 9.23 0.08
C ALA A 16 4.65 10.70 -0.38
N ARG A 17 3.89 11.59 0.28
CA ARG A 17 3.91 13.03 -0.03
C ARG A 17 5.25 13.67 0.28
N ARG A 18 5.88 13.25 1.38
CA ARG A 18 7.20 13.74 1.75
C ARG A 18 8.25 13.31 0.73
N ALA A 19 8.27 12.04 0.34
CA ALA A 19 9.19 11.52 -0.67
C ALA A 19 9.01 12.25 -2.01
N HIS A 20 7.76 12.46 -2.44
CA HIS A 20 7.46 13.17 -3.68
C HIS A 20 7.93 14.63 -3.62
N ALA A 21 7.73 15.31 -2.49
CA ALA A 21 8.20 16.68 -2.29
C ALA A 21 9.73 16.79 -2.21
N GLN A 22 10.43 15.70 -1.88
CA GLN A 22 11.89 15.63 -1.86
C GLN A 22 12.49 15.34 -3.25
N GLY A 23 11.65 14.92 -4.21
CA GLY A 23 12.09 14.54 -5.54
C GLY A 23 12.70 13.14 -5.59
N ASP A 24 12.25 12.23 -4.72
CA ASP A 24 12.70 10.84 -4.72
C ASP A 24 12.29 10.14 -6.03
N ASP A 25 13.20 9.34 -6.60
CA ASP A 25 12.97 8.63 -7.86
C ASP A 25 12.04 7.42 -7.73
N THR A 26 11.86 6.90 -6.51
CA THR A 26 11.01 5.74 -6.22
C THR A 26 10.37 5.86 -4.84
N PHE A 27 9.23 5.21 -4.68
CA PHE A 27 8.59 5.01 -3.39
C PHE A 27 8.11 3.57 -3.26
N GLU A 28 8.25 3.00 -2.07
CA GLU A 28 7.81 1.64 -1.78
C GLU A 28 6.80 1.63 -0.64
N ALA A 29 5.73 0.85 -0.82
CA ALA A 29 4.75 0.58 0.22
C ALA A 29 4.65 -0.93 0.46
N SER A 30 4.47 -1.34 1.72
CA SER A 30 4.25 -2.73 2.07
C SER A 30 3.00 -2.92 2.94
N ILE A 31 2.29 -4.01 2.68
CA ILE A 31 1.14 -4.47 3.47
C ILE A 31 1.52 -5.82 4.09
N ASP A 32 1.54 -5.88 5.42
CA ASP A 32 1.68 -7.14 6.14
C ASP A 32 0.36 -7.93 6.10
N ILE A 33 0.47 -9.20 5.69
CA ILE A 33 -0.58 -10.19 5.76
C ILE A 33 -0.44 -10.96 7.07
N ASP A 34 -1.41 -10.83 7.97
CA ASP A 34 -1.54 -11.74 9.11
C ASP A 34 -2.15 -13.08 8.65
N PRO A 35 -1.39 -14.19 8.62
CA PRO A 35 -1.87 -15.48 8.14
C PRO A 35 -3.00 -16.03 9.02
N ARG A 36 -2.94 -15.76 10.34
CA ARG A 36 -3.96 -16.20 11.29
C ARG A 36 -5.24 -15.41 11.13
N GLY A 37 -5.11 -14.11 10.92
CA GLY A 37 -6.23 -13.22 10.57
C GLY A 37 -6.88 -13.63 9.25
N MET A 38 -6.09 -14.01 8.25
CA MET A 38 -6.58 -14.45 6.94
C MET A 38 -7.29 -15.80 6.97
N ALA A 39 -6.87 -16.74 7.83
CA ALA A 39 -7.54 -18.05 7.97
C ALA A 39 -9.03 -17.95 8.34
N ARG A 40 -9.45 -16.84 8.96
CA ARG A 40 -10.84 -16.58 9.35
C ARG A 40 -11.64 -15.80 8.30
N VAL A 41 -11.00 -15.35 7.22
CA VAL A 41 -11.64 -14.58 6.15
C VAL A 41 -12.18 -15.53 5.10
N ARG A 42 -13.48 -15.42 4.80
CA ARG A 42 -14.15 -16.27 3.79
C ARG A 42 -13.50 -16.21 2.39
N ASN A 43 -12.94 -15.06 2.02
CA ASN A 43 -12.19 -14.90 0.77
C ASN A 43 -10.98 -13.98 1.01
N PRO A 44 -9.83 -14.55 1.42
CA PRO A 44 -8.61 -13.80 1.74
C PRO A 44 -8.09 -13.00 0.56
N MET A 45 -8.10 -13.58 -0.65
CA MET A 45 -7.62 -12.92 -1.86
C MET A 45 -8.42 -11.67 -2.21
N LYS A 46 -9.75 -11.71 -2.06
CA LYS A 46 -10.60 -10.52 -2.27
C LYS A 46 -10.31 -9.42 -1.26
N LYS A 47 -9.99 -9.78 -0.01
CA LYS A 47 -9.62 -8.81 1.01
C LYS A 47 -8.26 -8.19 0.69
N ILE A 48 -7.27 -9.02 0.39
CA ILE A 48 -5.93 -8.59 -0.04
C ILE A 48 -6.04 -7.59 -1.21
N ARG A 49 -6.77 -7.93 -2.26
CA ARG A 49 -6.94 -7.07 -3.43
C ARG A 49 -7.50 -5.70 -3.06
N LYS A 50 -8.50 -5.64 -2.19
CA LYS A 50 -9.08 -4.36 -1.74
C LYS A 50 -8.08 -3.50 -0.97
N GLU A 51 -7.20 -4.12 -0.18
CA GLU A 51 -6.16 -3.40 0.56
C GLU A 51 -5.09 -2.85 -0.42
N ILE A 52 -4.68 -3.65 -1.41
CA ILE A 52 -3.78 -3.19 -2.49
C ILE A 52 -4.42 -2.02 -3.24
N ASP A 53 -5.66 -2.19 -3.72
CA ASP A 53 -6.38 -1.15 -4.47
C ASP A 53 -6.50 0.16 -3.66
N LEU A 54 -6.69 0.06 -2.34
CA LEU A 54 -6.76 1.22 -1.46
C LEU A 54 -5.40 1.91 -1.33
N VAL A 55 -4.32 1.15 -1.12
CA VAL A 55 -2.96 1.69 -1.04
C VAL A 55 -2.58 2.37 -2.34
N VAL A 56 -2.70 1.66 -3.47
CA VAL A 56 -2.36 2.16 -4.80
C VAL A 56 -3.08 3.49 -5.06
N ARG A 57 -4.41 3.52 -4.96
CA ARG A 57 -5.18 4.75 -5.20
C ARG A 57 -4.81 5.91 -4.28
N SER A 58 -4.47 5.61 -3.02
CA SER A 58 -4.13 6.65 -2.04
C SER A 58 -2.75 7.26 -2.32
N VAL A 59 -1.81 6.44 -2.78
CA VAL A 59 -0.45 6.86 -3.16
C VAL A 59 -0.48 7.55 -4.53
N GLU A 60 -1.27 7.04 -5.48
CA GLU A 60 -1.45 7.67 -6.80
C GLU A 60 -2.05 9.08 -6.70
N ALA A 61 -2.99 9.29 -5.79
CA ALA A 61 -3.54 10.62 -5.52
C ALA A 61 -2.51 11.65 -5.03
N VAL A 62 -1.29 11.24 -4.67
CA VAL A 62 -0.19 12.12 -4.29
C VAL A 62 0.66 12.55 -5.49
N GLY A 63 0.63 11.82 -6.61
CA GLY A 63 1.47 12.05 -7.79
C GLY A 63 2.45 10.92 -8.11
N TRP A 64 2.25 9.74 -7.52
CA TRP A 64 3.02 8.54 -7.82
C TRP A 64 2.26 7.63 -8.79
N ASP A 65 2.95 6.80 -9.57
CA ASP A 65 2.35 5.77 -10.41
C ASP A 65 2.79 4.38 -9.94
N CYS A 66 1.84 3.45 -9.77
CA CYS A 66 2.15 2.09 -9.37
C CYS A 66 2.73 1.29 -10.55
N VAL A 67 3.99 0.90 -10.44
CA VAL A 67 4.70 0.17 -11.51
C VAL A 67 4.85 -1.33 -11.22
N GLY A 68 4.67 -1.73 -9.96
CA GLY A 68 4.85 -3.13 -9.56
C GLY A 68 4.07 -3.51 -8.31
N VAL A 69 3.54 -4.73 -8.29
CA VAL A 69 2.97 -5.36 -7.10
C VAL A 69 3.55 -6.76 -6.97
N GLY A 70 4.32 -6.99 -5.91
CA GLY A 70 5.01 -8.24 -5.63
C GLY A 70 4.62 -8.82 -4.27
N GLN A 71 4.66 -10.15 -4.14
CA GLN A 71 4.53 -10.81 -2.85
C GLN A 71 5.91 -11.20 -2.32
N PHE A 72 6.17 -10.92 -1.04
CA PHE A 72 7.37 -11.37 -0.36
C PHE A 72 7.00 -11.97 1.00
N MET A 73 7.15 -13.29 1.14
CA MET A 73 6.70 -14.02 2.34
C MET A 73 5.23 -13.69 2.73
N TYR A 74 5.05 -13.02 3.87
CA TYR A 74 3.76 -12.58 4.40
C TYR A 74 3.52 -11.08 4.18
N SER A 75 4.20 -10.44 3.23
CA SER A 75 3.93 -9.06 2.84
C SER A 75 3.62 -8.96 1.35
N ILE A 76 2.93 -7.88 1.00
CA ILE A 76 2.75 -7.45 -0.37
C ILE A 76 3.45 -6.11 -0.50
N ASN A 77 4.45 -6.07 -1.38
CA ASN A 77 5.22 -4.89 -1.67
C ASN A 77 4.68 -4.26 -2.96
N MET A 78 4.61 -2.94 -2.96
CA MET A 78 4.15 -2.14 -4.08
C MET A 78 5.24 -1.11 -4.37
N GLU A 79 5.65 -1.06 -5.63
CA GLU A 79 6.67 -0.17 -6.14
C GLU A 79 5.99 0.94 -6.92
N PHE A 80 6.45 2.17 -6.69
CA PHE A 80 5.93 3.37 -7.33
C PHE A 80 7.06 4.22 -7.91
N SER A 81 6.79 4.83 -9.05
CA SER A 81 7.63 5.87 -9.66
C SER A 81 6.90 7.21 -9.64
N PRO A 82 7.59 8.36 -9.72
CA PRO A 82 6.95 9.64 -9.94
C PRO A 82 6.06 9.59 -11.20
N GLY A 83 4.86 10.13 -11.11
CA GLY A 83 4.00 10.33 -12.28
C GLY A 83 4.51 11.49 -13.13
N GLU A 84 4.20 11.46 -14.43
CA GLU A 84 4.49 12.56 -15.38
C GLU A 84 3.71 13.85 -15.08
#